data_AF-A0A6P0YL48-F1
#
_entry.id   AF-A0A6P0YL48-F1
#
_cell.length_a   1.000
_cell.length_b   1.000
_cell.length_c   1.000
_cell.angle_alpha   90.00
_cell.angle_beta   90.00
_cell.angle_gamma   90.00
#
_symmetry.space_group_name_H-M   'P 1'
#
loop_
_entity.id
_entity.type
_entity.pdbx_description
1 polymer ?
#
loop_
_entity_poly.entity_id
_entity_poly.type
_entity_poly.pdbx_seq_one_letter_code
_entity_poly.pdbx_strand_id
1 'polypeptide(L)'
;MLLKIILWLGLVAVIVTGWLLLPSPFWQYVFFLRIPLLMGVLLIALPFLATGALKSMLKNLFVLRGPGQIALTILGATVAGTAVTFVVAIILGGAPARFGVPELPGVSSSKVWYYVLAIALALPTTLTVFELSQEEMDNNKRWSGLFLGVSFGVIFLFLFKLIQNFLSVDKIPGINKVLVKAISFLTQHSSKAAGYIDNGILNNNHFDAIVFFIVLVVIYIIAFKLFMPSSLPPDKKIQEPPALLYVMLLISVSVLLLGSLTFFFDYSRISVLFFWVLIAVALYRLLNVDHYFTLKDAPEQPEEQKNLTALLQKRLDKQDLEEPLAKQTVVVVCASGGGIQAAGWTAQVLTGLQEELGESFTK
;
A
#
# COMPACT_ATOMS: atom_id res chain seq x y z
N MET A 1 -12.32 9.14 36.55
CA MET A 1 -12.95 10.10 35.60
C MET A 1 -12.19 11.42 35.54
N LEU A 2 -11.94 12.08 36.68
CA LEU A 2 -11.20 13.34 36.78
C LEU A 2 -9.80 13.32 36.11
N LEU A 3 -9.01 12.27 36.33
CA LEU A 3 -7.68 12.12 35.72
C LEU A 3 -7.72 12.08 34.18
N LYS A 4 -8.71 11.41 33.59
CA LYS A 4 -8.88 11.38 32.13
C LYS A 4 -9.22 12.77 31.58
N ILE A 5 -10.07 13.52 32.29
CA ILE A 5 -10.43 14.89 31.91
C ILE A 5 -9.20 15.81 31.97
N ILE A 6 -8.39 15.71 33.04
CA ILE A 6 -7.16 16.49 33.17
C ILE A 6 -6.16 16.15 32.05
N LEU A 7 -6.01 14.86 31.70
CA LEU A 7 -5.16 14.44 30.58
C LEU A 7 -5.65 14.99 29.24
N TRP A 8 -6.96 14.98 29.00
CA TRP A 8 -7.55 15.57 27.78
C TRP A 8 -7.38 17.09 27.74
N LEU A 9 -7.62 17.79 28.86
CA LEU A 9 -7.39 19.24 28.94
C LEU A 9 -5.92 19.59 28.75
N GLY A 10 -5.00 18.80 29.30
CA GLY A 10 -3.56 18.94 29.08
C GLY A 10 -3.18 18.73 27.62
N LEU A 11 -3.72 17.70 26.96
CA LEU A 11 -3.49 17.45 25.54
C LEU A 11 -4.02 18.59 24.66
N VAL A 12 -5.25 19.07 24.93
CA VAL A 12 -5.84 20.21 24.22
C VAL A 12 -5.00 21.47 24.45
N ALA A 13 -4.55 21.73 25.68
CA ALA A 13 -3.68 22.86 25.98
C ALA A 13 -2.35 22.77 25.21
N VAL A 14 -1.73 21.59 25.11
CA VAL A 14 -0.51 21.39 24.31
C VAL A 14 -0.78 21.63 22.82
N ILE A 15 -1.88 21.11 22.27
CA ILE A 15 -2.24 21.30 20.86
C ILE A 15 -2.50 22.78 20.56
N VAL A 16 -3.29 23.46 21.40
CA VAL A 16 -3.63 24.88 21.22
C VAL A 16 -2.39 25.76 21.40
N THR A 17 -1.57 25.47 22.41
CA THR A 17 -0.32 26.22 22.63
C THR A 17 0.64 26.01 21.47
N GLY A 18 0.80 24.78 20.99
CA GLY A 18 1.57 24.48 19.77
C GLY A 18 1.02 25.22 18.55
N TRP A 19 -0.31 25.26 18.38
CA TRP A 19 -0.97 26.02 17.31
C TRP A 19 -0.61 27.51 17.32
N LEU A 20 -0.67 28.12 18.51
CA LEU A 20 -0.42 29.55 18.69
C LEU A 20 1.07 29.92 18.62
N LEU A 21 1.97 29.02 19.02
CA LEU A 21 3.42 29.27 19.01
C LEU A 21 4.06 29.07 17.64
N LEU A 22 3.42 28.28 16.75
CA LEU A 22 3.96 28.01 15.42
C LEU A 22 3.62 29.14 14.43
N PRO A 23 4.60 29.58 13.62
CA PRO A 23 4.42 30.73 12.74
C PRO A 23 3.44 30.39 11.59
N SER A 24 2.69 31.37 11.10
CA SER A 24 1.69 31.16 10.02
C SER A 24 2.22 30.39 8.79
N PRO A 25 3.46 30.63 8.30
CA PRO A 25 4.03 29.85 7.21
C PRO A 25 4.08 28.34 7.50
N PHE A 26 4.33 27.93 8.74
CA PHE A 26 4.33 26.51 9.11
C PHE A 26 2.99 25.85 8.79
N TRP A 27 1.88 26.50 9.19
CA TRP A 27 0.53 25.98 8.94
C TRP A 27 0.16 25.98 7.46
N GLN A 28 0.63 26.96 6.69
CA GLN A 28 0.47 26.96 5.23
C GLN A 28 1.17 25.77 4.59
N TYR A 29 2.40 25.46 5.02
CA TYR A 29 3.11 24.28 4.53
C TYR A 29 2.48 22.97 4.98
N VAL A 30 2.00 22.87 6.22
CA VAL A 30 1.21 21.69 6.66
C VAL A 30 0.00 21.48 5.76
N PHE A 31 -0.69 22.56 5.38
CA PHE A 31 -1.81 22.48 4.44
C PHE A 31 -1.36 21.93 3.08
N PHE A 32 -0.33 22.51 2.44
CA PHE A 32 0.12 22.03 1.13
C PHE A 32 0.71 20.61 1.18
N LEU A 33 1.41 20.26 2.26
CA LEU A 33 2.03 18.95 2.48
C LEU A 33 1.04 17.89 3.00
N ARG A 34 -0.25 18.20 3.15
CA ARG A 34 -1.22 17.29 3.78
C ARG A 34 -1.24 15.89 3.14
N ILE A 35 -1.13 15.77 1.82
CA ILE A 35 -1.14 14.46 1.15
C ILE A 35 0.14 13.66 1.44
N PRO A 36 1.37 14.17 1.19
CA PRO A 36 2.56 13.42 1.56
C PRO A 36 2.68 13.18 3.07
N LEU A 37 2.19 14.09 3.92
CA LEU A 37 2.13 13.86 5.37
C LEU A 37 1.21 12.70 5.73
N LEU A 38 -0.01 12.66 5.19
CA LEU A 38 -0.96 11.56 5.42
C LEU A 38 -0.39 10.22 4.94
N MET A 39 0.26 10.20 3.77
CA MET A 39 0.86 8.99 3.21
C MET A 39 2.12 8.56 3.99
N GLY A 40 2.94 9.50 4.45
CA GLY A 40 4.07 9.23 5.34
C GLY A 40 3.64 8.69 6.70
N VAL A 41 2.60 9.29 7.31
CA VAL A 41 1.99 8.77 8.53
C VAL A 41 1.42 7.38 8.29
N LEU A 42 0.76 7.12 7.17
CA LEU A 42 0.25 5.79 6.83
C LEU A 42 1.38 4.76 6.73
N LEU A 43 2.52 5.08 6.09
CA LEU A 43 3.68 4.19 5.99
C LEU A 43 4.26 3.84 7.37
N ILE A 44 4.32 4.81 8.28
CA ILE A 44 4.79 4.60 9.65
C ILE A 44 3.76 3.82 10.46
N ALA A 45 2.48 4.18 10.36
CA ALA A 45 1.40 3.63 11.19
C ALA A 45 0.98 2.22 10.77
N LEU A 46 1.03 1.88 9.47
CA LEU A 46 0.53 0.61 8.95
C LEU A 46 1.13 -0.61 9.67
N PRO A 47 2.46 -0.71 9.91
CA PRO A 47 3.04 -1.81 10.67
C PRO A 47 2.55 -1.89 12.12
N PHE A 48 2.43 -0.75 12.82
CA PHE A 48 1.91 -0.71 14.20
C PHE A 48 0.43 -1.06 14.29
N LEU A 49 -0.37 -0.64 13.30
CA LEU A 49 -1.78 -1.03 13.21
C LEU A 49 -1.92 -2.53 12.94
N ALA A 50 -1.04 -3.11 12.13
CA ALA A 50 -1.04 -4.52 11.79
C ALA A 50 -0.60 -5.45 12.93
N THR A 51 0.22 -4.96 13.87
CA THR A 51 0.63 -5.72 15.05
C THR A 51 -0.23 -5.42 16.29
N GLY A 52 -0.91 -4.27 16.32
CA GLY A 52 -1.75 -3.80 17.43
C GLY A 52 -3.24 -3.80 17.12
N ALA A 53 -3.81 -2.58 17.02
CA ALA A 53 -5.25 -2.35 17.07
C ALA A 53 -6.07 -3.02 15.94
N LEU A 54 -5.47 -3.22 14.76
CA LEU A 54 -6.12 -3.80 13.58
C LEU A 54 -5.48 -5.13 13.17
N LYS A 55 -4.89 -5.86 14.13
CA LYS A 55 -4.18 -7.12 13.90
C LYS A 55 -5.02 -8.16 13.12
N SER A 56 -6.30 -8.31 13.46
CA SER A 56 -7.19 -9.26 12.78
C SER A 56 -7.40 -8.97 11.28
N MET A 57 -7.27 -7.71 10.88
CA MET A 57 -7.48 -7.28 9.49
C MET A 57 -6.18 -7.19 8.70
N LEU A 58 -5.12 -6.66 9.33
CA LEU A 58 -3.92 -6.23 8.62
C LEU A 58 -2.71 -7.17 8.82
N LYS A 59 -2.68 -8.03 9.85
CA LYS A 59 -1.53 -8.93 10.08
C LYS A 59 -1.24 -9.81 8.86
N ASN A 60 -2.27 -10.26 8.17
CA ASN A 60 -2.13 -11.11 6.97
C ASN A 60 -1.36 -10.44 5.83
N LEU A 61 -1.30 -9.11 5.78
CA LEU A 61 -0.46 -8.41 4.80
C LEU A 61 1.03 -8.70 5.00
N PHE A 62 1.44 -8.97 6.25
CA PHE A 62 2.83 -9.19 6.64
C PHE A 62 3.21 -10.67 6.71
N VAL A 63 2.32 -11.60 6.34
CA VAL A 63 2.61 -13.04 6.30
C VAL A 63 3.40 -13.33 5.02
N LEU A 64 4.71 -13.51 5.16
CA LEU A 64 5.63 -13.74 4.06
C LEU A 64 6.25 -15.14 4.17
N ARG A 65 6.14 -15.93 3.09
CA ARG A 65 6.54 -17.34 3.02
C ARG A 65 7.91 -17.57 2.37
N GLY A 66 8.50 -16.52 1.80
CA GLY A 66 9.70 -16.62 0.96
C GLY A 66 10.68 -15.46 1.17
N PRO A 67 12.00 -15.70 0.97
CA PRO A 67 13.00 -14.63 1.07
C PRO A 67 12.77 -13.56 -0.01
N GLY A 68 12.30 -13.96 -1.19
CA GLY A 68 11.91 -13.05 -2.26
C GLY A 68 10.74 -12.14 -1.88
N GLN A 69 9.78 -12.64 -1.08
CA GLN A 69 8.66 -11.82 -0.60
C GLN A 69 9.13 -10.77 0.40
N ILE A 70 10.05 -11.10 1.32
CA ILE A 70 10.70 -10.12 2.19
C ILE A 70 11.41 -9.06 1.34
N ALA A 71 12.24 -9.50 0.39
CA ALA A 71 13.02 -8.61 -0.45
C ALA A 71 12.16 -7.62 -1.26
N LEU A 72 11.11 -8.13 -1.91
CA LEU A 72 10.18 -7.32 -2.69
C LEU A 72 9.39 -6.34 -1.82
N THR A 73 9.02 -6.73 -0.61
CA THR A 73 8.30 -5.84 0.32
C THR A 73 9.19 -4.68 0.78
N ILE A 74 10.45 -4.96 1.11
CA ILE A 74 11.43 -3.93 1.49
C ILE A 74 11.68 -2.97 0.32
N LEU A 75 11.81 -3.49 -0.91
CA LEU A 75 11.90 -2.68 -2.12
C LEU A 75 10.66 -1.80 -2.26
N GLY A 76 9.46 -2.37 -2.15
CA GLY A 76 8.20 -1.63 -2.21
C GLY A 76 8.13 -0.50 -1.19
N ALA A 77 8.49 -0.76 0.08
CA ALA A 77 8.54 0.25 1.13
C ALA A 77 9.53 1.39 0.80
N THR A 78 10.70 1.05 0.24
CA THR A 78 11.69 2.03 -0.22
C THR A 78 11.15 2.89 -1.35
N VAL A 79 10.46 2.29 -2.33
CA VAL A 79 9.80 3.00 -3.44
C VAL A 79 8.72 3.94 -2.89
N ALA A 80 7.90 3.49 -1.93
CA ALA A 80 6.86 4.31 -1.32
C ALA A 80 7.41 5.49 -0.51
N GLY A 81 8.44 5.26 0.32
CA GLY A 81 9.12 6.34 1.04
C GLY A 81 9.76 7.36 0.11
N THR A 82 10.31 6.90 -1.02
CA THR A 82 10.88 7.76 -2.05
C THR A 82 9.80 8.60 -2.74
N ALA A 83 8.66 7.99 -3.08
CA ALA A 83 7.51 8.67 -3.68
C ALA A 83 6.98 9.80 -2.78
N VAL A 84 6.79 9.52 -1.48
CA VAL A 84 6.36 10.52 -0.50
C VAL A 84 7.33 11.69 -0.48
N THR A 85 8.63 11.38 -0.42
CA THR A 85 9.66 12.41 -0.28
C THR A 85 9.81 13.28 -1.53
N PHE A 86 9.63 12.72 -2.74
CA PHE A 86 9.61 13.53 -3.97
C PHE A 86 8.47 14.54 -4.00
N VAL A 87 7.29 14.15 -3.53
CA VAL A 87 6.15 15.07 -3.45
C VAL A 87 6.41 16.18 -2.43
N VAL A 88 7.03 15.85 -1.28
CA VAL A 88 7.50 16.87 -0.33
C VAL A 88 8.48 17.83 -1.01
N ALA A 89 9.46 17.33 -1.76
CA ALA A 89 10.45 18.15 -2.46
C ALA A 89 9.81 19.08 -3.52
N ILE A 90 8.83 18.58 -4.28
CA ILE A 90 8.04 19.39 -5.22
C ILE A 90 7.37 20.55 -4.49
N ILE A 91 6.64 20.26 -3.41
CA ILE A 91 5.88 21.27 -2.68
C ILE A 91 6.82 22.27 -2.02
N LEU A 92 7.88 21.81 -1.33
CA LEU A 92 8.83 22.70 -0.67
C LEU A 92 9.55 23.63 -1.65
N GLY A 93 9.98 23.10 -2.80
CA GLY A 93 10.70 23.88 -3.82
C GLY A 93 9.80 24.76 -4.70
N GLY A 94 8.52 24.40 -4.86
CA GLY A 94 7.60 25.09 -5.76
C GLY A 94 6.59 26.02 -5.06
N ALA A 95 6.28 25.80 -3.78
CA ALA A 95 5.22 26.52 -3.06
C ALA A 95 5.44 28.03 -2.98
N PRO A 96 6.66 28.57 -2.75
CA PRO A 96 6.86 30.02 -2.68
C PRO A 96 6.44 30.72 -3.98
N ALA A 97 6.90 30.20 -5.12
CA ALA A 97 6.57 30.73 -6.43
C ALA A 97 5.11 30.48 -6.83
N ARG A 98 4.54 29.32 -6.47
CA ARG A 98 3.18 28.91 -6.87
C ARG A 98 2.09 29.57 -6.02
N PHE A 99 2.28 29.64 -4.71
CA PHE A 99 1.26 30.03 -3.73
C PHE A 99 1.57 31.34 -3.01
N GLY A 100 2.75 31.95 -3.24
CA GLY A 100 3.14 33.20 -2.62
C GLY A 100 3.44 33.07 -1.12
N VAL A 101 3.88 31.90 -0.68
CA VAL A 101 4.26 31.64 0.72
C VAL A 101 5.75 31.92 0.96
N PRO A 102 6.17 32.31 2.18
CA PRO A 102 7.58 32.51 2.48
C PRO A 102 8.39 31.22 2.34
N GLU A 103 9.63 31.31 1.87
CA GLU A 103 10.56 30.18 1.88
C GLU A 103 10.84 29.71 3.33
N LEU A 104 10.86 28.39 3.55
CA LEU A 104 11.20 27.84 4.85
C LEU A 104 12.71 27.91 5.09
N PRO A 105 13.17 28.58 6.16
CA PRO A 105 14.58 28.62 6.50
C PRO A 105 15.08 27.23 6.90
N GLY A 106 16.27 26.85 6.40
CA GLY A 106 16.93 25.59 6.79
C GLY A 106 16.61 24.36 5.93
N VAL A 107 15.80 24.50 4.87
CA VAL A 107 15.68 23.44 3.86
C VAL A 107 16.97 23.41 3.04
N SER A 108 17.82 22.41 3.29
CA SER A 108 19.08 22.25 2.57
C SER A 108 18.84 22.10 1.07
N SER A 109 19.66 22.78 0.26
CA SER A 109 19.71 22.59 -1.20
C SER A 109 20.19 21.18 -1.59
N SER A 110 20.79 20.44 -0.64
CA SER A 110 21.24 19.07 -0.86
C SER A 110 20.07 18.11 -0.93
N LYS A 111 19.98 17.34 -2.02
CA LYS A 111 18.98 16.26 -2.19
C LYS A 111 19.22 15.04 -1.29
N VAL A 112 20.26 15.03 -0.45
CA VAL A 112 20.59 13.89 0.41
C VAL A 112 19.49 13.60 1.43
N TRP A 113 18.85 14.64 1.98
CA TRP A 113 17.77 14.45 2.95
C TRP A 113 16.59 13.69 2.34
N TYR A 114 16.40 13.74 1.01
CA TYR A 114 15.35 13.00 0.34
C TYR A 114 15.49 11.48 0.57
N TYR A 115 16.71 10.99 0.40
CA TYR A 115 17.01 9.57 0.54
C TYR A 115 17.00 9.13 2.01
N VAL A 116 17.48 9.99 2.92
CA VAL A 116 17.43 9.71 4.36
C VAL A 116 15.99 9.59 4.84
N LEU A 117 15.12 10.54 4.45
CA LEU A 117 13.70 10.48 4.82
C LEU A 117 13.00 9.28 4.18
N ALA A 118 13.30 8.95 2.92
CA ALA A 118 12.74 7.76 2.27
C ALA A 118 13.10 6.46 3.02
N ILE A 119 14.35 6.32 3.46
CA ILE A 119 14.80 5.17 4.27
C ILE A 119 14.10 5.17 5.63
N ALA A 120 14.01 6.34 6.29
CA ALA A 120 13.33 6.46 7.57
C ALA A 120 11.84 6.07 7.49
N LEU A 121 11.15 6.42 6.40
CA LEU A 121 9.76 6.03 6.16
C LEU A 121 9.59 4.53 5.84
N ALA A 122 10.59 3.91 5.20
CA ALA A 122 10.56 2.47 4.88
C ALA A 122 10.85 1.60 6.11
N LEU A 123 11.65 2.10 7.06
CA LEU A 123 12.20 1.35 8.18
C LEU A 123 11.14 0.63 9.05
N PRO A 124 10.02 1.24 9.47
CA PRO A 124 9.00 0.55 10.26
C PRO A 124 8.46 -0.69 9.55
N THR A 125 8.20 -0.59 8.25
CA THR A 125 7.72 -1.73 7.45
C THR A 125 8.79 -2.81 7.36
N THR A 126 10.05 -2.43 7.11
CA THR A 126 11.18 -3.37 7.07
C THR A 126 11.35 -4.14 8.37
N LEU A 127 11.31 -3.46 9.52
CA LEU A 127 11.46 -4.08 10.83
C LEU A 127 10.32 -5.06 11.12
N THR A 128 9.08 -4.65 10.92
CA THR A 128 7.91 -5.50 11.19
C THR A 128 7.84 -6.70 10.25
N VAL A 129 8.21 -6.55 8.97
CA VAL A 129 8.34 -7.67 8.05
C VAL A 129 9.39 -8.68 8.53
N PHE A 130 10.56 -8.20 8.96
CA PHE A 130 11.62 -9.08 9.44
C PHE A 130 11.23 -9.81 10.73
N GLU A 131 10.53 -9.11 11.63
CA GLU A 131 10.02 -9.68 12.87
C GLU A 131 8.95 -10.76 12.61
N LEU A 132 7.89 -10.43 11.87
CA LEU A 132 6.78 -11.35 11.63
C LEU A 132 7.14 -12.53 10.74
N SER A 133 8.16 -12.39 9.88
CA SER A 133 8.65 -13.52 9.05
C SER A 133 9.19 -14.70 9.85
N GLN A 134 9.46 -14.54 11.15
CA GLN A 134 9.92 -15.63 12.01
C GLN A 134 8.88 -16.74 12.20
N GLU A 135 7.59 -16.43 12.02
CA GLU A 135 6.50 -17.40 12.15
C GLU A 135 6.48 -18.40 10.99
N GLU A 136 7.01 -18.01 9.82
CA GLU A 136 6.88 -18.75 8.56
C GLU A 136 8.21 -19.29 8.02
N MET A 137 9.35 -18.79 8.54
CA MET A 137 10.66 -19.01 7.91
C MET A 137 11.80 -19.19 8.92
N ASP A 138 12.75 -20.06 8.56
CA ASP A 138 14.01 -20.22 9.29
C ASP A 138 14.88 -18.94 9.23
N ASN A 139 15.81 -18.82 10.18
CA ASN A 139 16.65 -17.64 10.33
C ASN A 139 17.51 -17.36 9.08
N ASN A 140 18.02 -18.38 8.41
CA ASN A 140 18.91 -18.21 7.25
C ASN A 140 18.17 -17.56 6.07
N LYS A 141 16.97 -18.05 5.76
CA LYS A 141 16.12 -17.48 4.71
C LYS A 141 15.67 -16.06 5.04
N ARG A 142 15.39 -15.76 6.31
CA ARG A 142 15.02 -14.41 6.75
C ARG A 142 16.14 -13.40 6.52
N TRP A 143 17.36 -13.72 6.94
CA TRP A 143 18.52 -12.88 6.70
C TRP A 143 18.82 -12.72 5.20
N SER A 144 18.74 -13.81 4.43
CA SER A 144 18.86 -13.75 2.97
C SER A 144 17.85 -12.79 2.34
N GLY A 145 16.58 -12.87 2.74
CA GLY A 145 15.52 -11.97 2.28
C GLY A 145 15.78 -10.50 2.66
N LEU A 146 16.24 -10.24 3.88
CA LEU A 146 16.62 -8.91 4.34
C LEU A 146 17.77 -8.33 3.51
N PHE A 147 18.86 -9.07 3.33
CA PHE A 147 20.02 -8.63 2.55
C PHE A 147 19.65 -8.38 1.09
N LEU A 148 18.86 -9.27 0.48
CA LEU A 148 18.35 -9.08 -0.87
C LEU A 148 17.47 -7.82 -0.97
N GLY A 149 16.55 -7.61 -0.02
CA GLY A 149 15.68 -6.44 0.00
C GLY A 149 16.42 -5.12 0.13
N VAL A 150 17.36 -5.04 1.07
CA VAL A 150 18.20 -3.85 1.25
C VAL A 150 19.05 -3.61 0.00
N SER A 151 19.64 -4.66 -0.57
CA SER A 151 20.42 -4.56 -1.80
C SER A 151 19.57 -4.05 -2.96
N PHE A 152 18.37 -4.60 -3.17
CA PHE A 152 17.44 -4.12 -4.19
C PHE A 152 17.02 -2.67 -3.96
N GLY A 153 16.78 -2.26 -2.71
CA GLY A 153 16.50 -0.85 -2.37
C GLY A 153 17.66 0.08 -2.73
N VAL A 154 18.89 -0.28 -2.36
CA VAL A 154 20.10 0.52 -2.68
C VAL A 154 20.33 0.57 -4.19
N ILE A 155 20.24 -0.57 -4.89
CA ILE A 155 20.37 -0.64 -6.35
C ILE A 155 19.29 0.21 -7.01
N PHE A 156 18.04 0.15 -6.53
CA PHE A 156 16.96 0.98 -7.02
C PHE A 156 17.28 2.47 -6.89
N LEU A 157 17.68 2.94 -5.71
CA LEU A 157 18.01 4.36 -5.49
C LEU A 157 19.21 4.80 -6.36
N PHE A 158 20.21 3.94 -6.50
CA PHE A 158 21.37 4.20 -7.36
C PHE A 158 21.00 4.29 -8.83
N LEU A 159 20.29 3.28 -9.36
CA LEU A 159 19.83 3.25 -10.75
C LEU A 159 18.91 4.43 -11.05
N PHE A 160 18.01 4.75 -10.11
CA PHE A 160 17.14 5.89 -10.25
C PHE A 160 17.92 7.21 -10.34
N LYS A 161 18.91 7.42 -9.47
CA LYS A 161 19.80 8.58 -9.55
C LYS A 161 20.60 8.62 -10.87
N LEU A 162 21.03 7.47 -11.37
CA LEU A 162 21.70 7.36 -12.66
C LEU A 162 20.77 7.76 -13.82
N ILE A 163 19.53 7.28 -13.81
CA ILE A 163 18.50 7.63 -14.79
C ILE A 163 18.20 9.14 -14.76
N GLN A 164 18.03 9.73 -13.57
CA GLN A 164 17.85 11.18 -13.42
C GLN A 164 19.00 11.97 -14.03
N ASN A 165 20.25 11.56 -13.76
CA ASN A 165 21.42 12.20 -14.33
C ASN A 165 21.49 12.04 -15.85
N PHE A 166 21.07 10.90 -16.41
CA PHE A 166 21.11 10.67 -17.86
C PHE A 166 20.01 11.45 -18.61
N LEU A 167 18.80 11.51 -18.03
CA LEU A 167 17.64 12.15 -18.64
C LEU A 167 17.52 13.65 -18.34
N SER A 168 18.45 14.24 -17.58
CA SER A 168 18.34 15.62 -17.09
C SER A 168 18.01 16.63 -18.21
N VAL A 169 17.23 17.65 -17.83
CA VAL A 169 16.66 18.63 -18.75
C VAL A 169 17.72 19.32 -19.62
N ASP A 170 18.92 19.53 -19.06
CA ASP A 170 20.08 20.12 -19.75
C ASP A 170 20.65 19.24 -20.87
N LYS A 171 20.48 17.91 -20.77
CA LYS A 171 21.06 16.94 -21.71
C LYS A 171 20.12 16.61 -22.86
N ILE A 172 18.81 16.77 -22.69
CA ILE A 172 17.81 16.43 -23.72
C ILE A 172 16.84 17.61 -23.92
N PRO A 173 17.24 18.66 -24.68
CA PRO A 173 16.45 19.90 -24.84
C PRO A 173 15.06 19.68 -25.45
N GLY A 174 14.88 18.63 -26.26
CA GLY A 174 13.60 18.28 -26.86
C GLY A 174 12.53 17.92 -25.82
N ILE A 175 12.92 17.20 -24.77
CA ILE A 175 12.00 16.81 -23.68
C ILE A 175 11.55 18.05 -22.90
N ASN A 176 12.47 18.97 -22.58
CA ASN A 176 12.13 20.22 -21.91
C ASN A 176 11.04 20.99 -22.66
N LYS A 177 11.22 21.18 -23.97
CA LYS A 177 10.28 21.95 -24.80
C LYS A 177 8.88 21.34 -24.78
N VAL A 178 8.77 20.01 -24.89
CA VAL A 178 7.48 19.30 -24.83
C VAL A 178 6.83 19.46 -23.46
N LEU A 179 7.58 19.24 -22.38
CA LEU A 179 7.06 19.34 -21.01
C LEU A 179 6.64 20.76 -20.65
N VAL A 180 7.46 21.77 -20.98
CA VAL A 180 7.16 23.18 -20.78
C VAL A 180 5.87 23.56 -21.52
N LYS A 181 5.73 23.14 -22.79
CA LYS A 181 4.51 23.40 -23.57
C LYS A 181 3.28 22.75 -22.95
N ALA A 182 3.38 21.48 -22.55
CA ALA A 182 2.28 20.75 -21.92
C ALA A 182 1.86 21.40 -20.59
N ILE A 183 2.82 21.76 -19.74
CA ILE A 183 2.54 22.38 -18.44
C ILE A 183 1.97 23.79 -18.62
N SER A 184 2.52 24.57 -19.54
CA SER A 184 2.00 25.92 -19.85
C SER A 184 0.57 25.86 -20.35
N PHE A 185 0.23 24.85 -21.16
CA PHE A 185 -1.14 24.60 -21.60
C PHE A 185 -2.07 24.22 -20.43
N LEU A 186 -1.66 23.27 -19.58
CA LEU A 186 -2.46 22.84 -18.42
C LEU A 186 -2.65 23.98 -17.41
N THR A 187 -1.65 24.84 -17.26
CA THR A 187 -1.64 25.94 -16.30
C THR A 187 -2.09 27.27 -16.90
N GLN A 188 -2.62 27.30 -18.12
CA GLN A 188 -3.04 28.52 -18.84
C GLN A 188 -4.04 29.39 -18.05
N HIS A 189 -4.87 28.75 -17.21
CA HIS A 189 -5.85 29.42 -16.36
C HIS A 189 -5.25 30.01 -15.08
N SER A 190 -4.00 29.63 -14.74
CA SER A 190 -3.25 30.13 -13.59
C SER A 190 -2.17 31.09 -14.07
N SER A 191 -2.03 32.24 -13.40
CA SER A 191 -1.40 33.42 -13.98
C SER A 191 0.11 33.34 -14.25
N LYS A 192 0.83 32.19 -14.16
CA LYS A 192 2.26 32.15 -14.52
C LYS A 192 3.01 30.81 -14.59
N ALA A 193 2.38 29.63 -14.58
CA ALA A 193 3.11 28.34 -14.45
C ALA A 193 4.18 28.34 -13.31
N ALA A 194 4.08 29.28 -12.37
CA ALA A 194 5.09 29.56 -11.36
C ALA A 194 5.17 28.38 -10.40
N GLY A 195 6.40 28.04 -9.99
CA GLY A 195 6.69 26.82 -9.23
C GLY A 195 6.84 25.57 -10.10
N TYR A 196 6.25 25.53 -11.30
CA TYR A 196 6.54 24.48 -12.28
C TYR A 196 7.72 24.83 -13.19
N ILE A 197 7.76 26.05 -13.71
CA ILE A 197 8.76 26.47 -14.70
C ILE A 197 9.60 27.61 -14.12
N ASP A 198 10.91 27.50 -14.25
CA ASP A 198 11.88 28.55 -13.91
C ASP A 198 12.74 28.86 -15.15
N ASN A 199 12.79 30.12 -15.56
CA ASN A 199 13.54 30.59 -16.73
C ASN A 199 13.33 29.78 -18.03
N GLY A 200 12.11 29.30 -18.26
CA GLY A 200 11.76 28.49 -19.45
C GLY A 200 12.20 27.01 -19.37
N ILE A 201 12.65 26.56 -18.19
CA ILE A 201 13.06 25.20 -17.91
C ILE A 201 12.11 24.62 -16.86
N LEU A 202 11.72 23.35 -17.02
CA LEU A 202 10.95 22.66 -16.00
C LEU A 202 11.75 22.58 -14.70
N ASN A 203 11.13 22.94 -13.56
CA ASN A 203 11.74 22.80 -12.24
C ASN A 203 12.22 21.35 -12.03
N ASN A 204 13.46 21.22 -11.57
CA ASN A 204 14.13 19.93 -11.39
C ASN A 204 13.33 18.94 -10.52
N ASN A 205 12.61 19.41 -9.50
CA ASN A 205 11.82 18.52 -8.64
C ASN A 205 10.60 17.94 -9.38
N HIS A 206 9.96 18.73 -10.25
CA HIS A 206 8.88 18.23 -11.11
C HIS A 206 9.40 17.27 -12.18
N PHE A 207 10.53 17.59 -12.79
CA PHE A 207 11.17 16.70 -13.75
C PHE A 207 11.53 15.35 -13.10
N ASP A 208 12.18 15.39 -11.94
CA ASP A 208 12.56 14.21 -11.17
C ASP A 208 11.34 13.33 -10.82
N ALA A 209 10.22 13.94 -10.44
CA ALA A 209 8.99 13.22 -10.14
C ALA A 209 8.35 12.58 -11.37
N ILE A 210 8.42 13.21 -12.55
CA ILE A 210 7.97 12.62 -13.83
C ILE A 210 8.83 11.40 -14.17
N VAL A 211 10.16 11.52 -14.05
CA VAL A 211 11.07 10.39 -14.25
C VAL A 211 10.76 9.26 -13.27
N PHE A 212 10.53 9.60 -12.00
CA PHE A 212 10.15 8.62 -10.97
C PHE A 212 8.82 7.94 -11.29
N PHE A 213 7.82 8.69 -11.74
CA PHE A 213 6.53 8.13 -12.16
C PHE A 213 6.68 7.15 -13.33
N ILE A 214 7.50 7.47 -14.34
CA ILE A 214 7.80 6.56 -15.45
C ILE A 214 8.47 5.28 -14.93
N VAL A 215 9.47 5.40 -14.06
CA VAL A 215 10.13 4.26 -13.44
C VAL A 215 9.14 3.40 -12.64
N LEU A 216 8.22 4.02 -11.90
CA LEU A 216 7.19 3.33 -11.14
C LEU A 216 6.22 2.57 -12.06
N VAL A 217 5.80 3.16 -13.18
CA VAL A 217 4.98 2.49 -14.20
C VAL A 217 5.73 1.29 -14.80
N VAL A 218 7.03 1.41 -15.07
CA VAL A 218 7.86 0.30 -15.55
C VAL A 218 7.94 -0.82 -14.52
N ILE A 219 8.20 -0.50 -13.25
CA ILE A 219 8.19 -1.47 -12.15
C ILE A 219 6.84 -2.18 -12.06
N TYR A 220 5.74 -1.43 -12.15
CA TYR A 220 4.39 -2.00 -12.12
C TYR A 220 4.14 -2.96 -13.30
N ILE A 221 4.52 -2.59 -14.53
CA ILE A 221 4.39 -3.45 -15.71
C ILE A 221 5.23 -4.71 -15.59
N ILE A 222 6.47 -4.59 -15.08
CA ILE A 222 7.35 -5.73 -14.84
C ILE A 222 6.73 -6.67 -13.80
N ALA A 223 6.28 -6.14 -12.66
CA ALA A 223 5.62 -6.92 -11.63
C ALA A 223 4.37 -7.62 -12.18
N PHE A 224 3.53 -6.89 -12.94
CA PHE A 224 2.35 -7.46 -13.59
C PHE A 224 2.72 -8.64 -14.51
N LYS A 225 3.71 -8.48 -15.39
CA LYS A 225 4.11 -9.55 -16.33
C LYS A 225 4.73 -10.75 -15.63
N LEU A 226 5.56 -10.52 -14.61
CA LEU A 226 6.24 -11.59 -13.87
C LEU A 226 5.28 -12.42 -13.01
N PHE A 227 4.24 -11.79 -12.46
CA PHE A 227 3.34 -12.41 -11.50
C PHE A 227 1.93 -12.68 -12.05
N MET A 228 1.72 -12.53 -13.35
CA MET A 228 0.43 -12.86 -13.98
C MET A 228 0.17 -14.38 -13.89
N PRO A 229 -0.95 -14.85 -13.31
CA PRO A 229 -1.19 -16.27 -13.07
C PRO A 229 -1.20 -17.17 -14.32
N SER A 230 -1.50 -16.60 -15.49
CA SER A 230 -1.68 -17.31 -16.76
C SER A 230 -0.42 -17.43 -17.61
N SER A 231 0.70 -16.78 -17.24
CA SER A 231 1.89 -16.72 -18.10
C SER A 231 2.92 -17.83 -17.85
N LEU A 232 2.74 -18.65 -16.80
CA LEU A 232 3.73 -19.66 -16.40
C LEU A 232 3.12 -21.06 -16.26
N PRO A 233 3.76 -22.10 -16.85
CA PRO A 233 3.47 -23.49 -16.56
C PRO A 233 3.49 -23.78 -15.03
N PRO A 234 2.66 -24.71 -14.51
CA PRO A 234 2.54 -24.99 -13.08
C PRO A 234 3.88 -25.28 -12.37
N ASP A 235 4.83 -25.89 -13.08
CA ASP A 235 6.17 -26.25 -12.65
C ASP A 235 7.16 -25.07 -12.57
N LYS A 236 6.82 -23.91 -13.15
CA LYS A 236 7.66 -22.70 -13.18
C LYS A 236 7.00 -21.49 -12.53
N LYS A 237 5.89 -21.66 -11.81
CA LYS A 237 5.22 -20.55 -11.13
C LYS A 237 6.18 -19.89 -10.14
N ILE A 238 6.53 -18.63 -10.43
CA ILE A 238 7.28 -17.78 -9.51
C ILE A 238 6.44 -17.63 -8.23
N GLN A 239 7.09 -17.63 -7.07
CA GLN A 239 6.42 -17.38 -5.79
C GLN A 239 5.54 -16.13 -5.90
N GLU A 240 4.30 -16.26 -5.44
CA GLU A 240 3.32 -15.18 -5.48
C GLU A 240 3.91 -13.91 -4.84
N PRO A 241 3.70 -12.73 -5.45
CA PRO A 241 4.17 -11.48 -4.88
C PRO A 241 3.41 -11.21 -3.58
N PRO A 242 4.07 -10.65 -2.57
CA PRO A 242 3.42 -10.39 -1.29
C PRO A 242 2.37 -9.29 -1.45
N ALA A 243 1.21 -9.47 -0.80
CA ALA A 243 0.13 -8.47 -0.83
C ALA A 243 0.62 -7.07 -0.41
N LEU A 244 1.54 -7.02 0.54
CA LEU A 244 2.14 -5.77 1.03
C LEU A 244 2.95 -5.02 -0.04
N LEU A 245 3.56 -5.71 -1.02
CA LEU A 245 4.19 -5.03 -2.17
C LEU A 245 3.16 -4.19 -2.92
N TYR A 246 1.98 -4.74 -3.22
CA TYR A 246 0.93 -4.01 -3.92
C TYR A 246 0.41 -2.83 -3.11
N VAL A 247 0.28 -2.97 -1.79
CA VAL A 247 -0.08 -1.85 -0.91
C VAL A 247 0.96 -0.75 -0.99
N MET A 248 2.26 -1.07 -0.97
CA MET A 248 3.33 -0.08 -1.10
C MET A 248 3.34 0.62 -2.46
N LEU A 249 3.12 -0.13 -3.54
CA LEU A 249 2.99 0.44 -4.89
C LEU A 249 1.76 1.35 -4.99
N LEU A 250 0.63 0.95 -4.39
CA LEU A 250 -0.59 1.76 -4.36
C LEU A 250 -0.37 3.06 -3.59
N ILE A 251 0.30 3.02 -2.44
CA ILE A 251 0.69 4.22 -1.69
C ILE A 251 1.57 5.12 -2.57
N SER A 252 2.57 4.54 -3.26
CA SER A 252 3.49 5.26 -4.15
C SER A 252 2.74 6.01 -5.26
N VAL A 253 1.86 5.32 -5.99
CA VAL A 253 1.06 5.92 -7.06
C VAL A 253 0.11 6.97 -6.49
N SER A 254 -0.56 6.66 -5.37
CA SER A 254 -1.51 7.57 -4.73
C SER A 254 -0.85 8.86 -4.29
N VAL A 255 0.32 8.82 -3.65
CA VAL A 255 1.01 10.03 -3.21
C VAL A 255 1.51 10.86 -4.39
N LEU A 256 2.06 10.25 -5.43
CA LEU A 256 2.52 10.97 -6.62
C LEU A 256 1.35 11.66 -7.34
N LEU A 257 0.26 10.92 -7.56
CA LEU A 257 -0.91 11.43 -8.25
C LEU A 257 -1.60 12.51 -7.41
N LEU A 258 -2.05 12.17 -6.21
CA LEU A 258 -2.76 13.11 -5.34
C LEU A 258 -1.89 14.29 -4.94
N GLY A 259 -0.60 14.06 -4.66
CA GLY A 259 0.35 15.11 -4.35
C GLY A 259 0.53 16.09 -5.50
N SER A 260 0.71 15.59 -6.73
CA SER A 260 0.79 16.45 -7.92
C SER A 260 -0.52 17.21 -8.16
N LEU A 261 -1.67 16.56 -7.94
CA LEU A 261 -2.98 17.20 -8.03
C LEU A 261 -3.16 18.30 -6.98
N THR A 262 -2.62 18.14 -5.75
CA THR A 262 -2.65 19.20 -4.74
C THR A 262 -1.89 20.42 -5.21
N PHE A 263 -0.68 20.23 -5.72
CA PHE A 263 0.14 21.34 -6.19
C PHE A 263 -0.54 22.12 -7.35
N PHE A 264 -1.32 21.41 -8.17
CA PHE A 264 -2.09 22.01 -9.26
C PHE A 264 -3.36 22.72 -8.77
N PHE A 265 -4.24 22.02 -8.04
CA PHE A 265 -5.59 22.45 -7.71
C PHE A 265 -5.68 23.34 -6.48
N ASP A 266 -4.71 23.31 -5.58
CA ASP A 266 -4.69 24.17 -4.39
C ASP A 266 -4.55 25.64 -4.77
N TYR A 267 -3.92 25.93 -5.91
CA TYR A 267 -3.87 27.28 -6.48
C TYR A 267 -5.28 27.83 -6.72
N SER A 268 -6.15 26.99 -7.27
CA SER A 268 -7.56 27.30 -7.55
C SER A 268 -8.48 27.01 -6.36
N ARG A 269 -7.93 26.62 -5.20
CA ARG A 269 -8.65 26.24 -3.97
C ARG A 269 -9.68 25.12 -4.18
N ILE A 270 -9.46 24.24 -5.15
CA ILE A 270 -10.32 23.09 -5.41
C ILE A 270 -9.83 21.91 -4.57
N SER A 271 -10.72 21.30 -3.78
CA SER A 271 -10.36 20.16 -2.94
C SER A 271 -9.96 18.95 -3.77
N VAL A 272 -8.78 18.40 -3.48
CA VAL A 272 -8.26 17.19 -4.15
C VAL A 272 -9.10 15.95 -3.84
N LEU A 273 -9.83 15.95 -2.72
CA LEU A 273 -10.77 14.87 -2.38
C LEU A 273 -11.88 14.72 -3.43
N PHE A 274 -12.30 15.82 -4.06
CA PHE A 274 -13.27 15.77 -5.15
C PHE A 274 -12.75 14.91 -6.32
N PHE A 275 -11.49 15.12 -6.70
CA PHE A 275 -10.86 14.36 -7.78
C PHE A 275 -10.60 12.91 -7.39
N TRP A 276 -10.25 12.65 -6.12
CA TRP A 276 -10.13 11.28 -5.63
C TRP A 276 -11.44 10.49 -5.77
N VAL A 277 -12.56 11.09 -5.36
CA VAL A 277 -13.89 10.48 -5.51
C VAL A 277 -14.24 10.29 -6.99
N LEU A 278 -13.99 11.29 -7.82
CA LEU A 278 -14.26 11.22 -9.26
C LEU A 278 -13.46 10.09 -9.93
N ILE A 279 -12.16 9.97 -9.61
CA ILE A 279 -11.30 8.91 -10.12
C ILE A 279 -11.80 7.54 -9.64
N ALA A 280 -12.14 7.40 -8.36
CA ALA A 280 -12.66 6.15 -7.82
C ALA A 280 -13.96 5.73 -8.53
N VAL A 281 -14.90 6.65 -8.72
CA VAL A 281 -16.17 6.39 -9.45
C VAL A 281 -15.92 6.03 -10.91
N ALA A 282 -14.99 6.73 -11.58
CA ALA A 282 -14.63 6.45 -12.95
C ALA A 282 -14.01 5.06 -13.10
N LEU A 283 -13.06 4.71 -12.23
CA LEU A 283 -12.45 3.38 -12.21
C LEU A 283 -13.49 2.29 -11.94
N TYR A 284 -14.39 2.51 -10.97
CA TYR A 284 -15.46 1.58 -10.67
C TYR A 284 -16.35 1.31 -11.89
N ARG A 285 -16.78 2.37 -12.60
CA ARG A 285 -17.69 2.25 -13.76
C ARG A 285 -17.01 1.74 -15.02
N LEU A 286 -15.74 2.07 -15.25
CA LEU A 286 -15.05 1.74 -16.50
C LEU A 286 -14.37 0.37 -16.46
N LEU A 287 -13.97 -0.11 -15.27
CA LEU A 287 -13.13 -1.29 -15.15
C LEU A 287 -13.82 -2.51 -14.53
N ASN A 288 -15.12 -2.43 -14.18
CA ASN A 288 -15.86 -3.53 -13.53
C ASN A 288 -15.03 -4.18 -12.42
N VAL A 289 -14.62 -3.37 -11.44
CA VAL A 289 -13.70 -3.78 -10.36
C VAL A 289 -14.29 -4.81 -9.38
N ASP A 290 -15.54 -5.21 -9.59
CA ASP A 290 -16.18 -6.23 -8.78
C ASP A 290 -15.68 -7.62 -9.18
N HIS A 291 -15.13 -8.34 -8.21
CA HIS A 291 -14.67 -9.71 -8.37
C HIS A 291 -15.61 -10.65 -7.63
N TYR A 292 -16.31 -11.51 -8.39
CA TYR A 292 -17.24 -12.51 -7.86
C TYR A 292 -16.67 -13.91 -8.07
N PHE A 293 -16.88 -14.77 -7.08
CA PHE A 293 -16.76 -16.21 -7.30
C PHE A 293 -18.08 -16.72 -7.85
N THR A 294 -18.06 -17.26 -9.05
CA THR A 294 -19.24 -17.92 -9.61
C THR A 294 -19.49 -19.21 -8.84
N LEU A 295 -20.53 -19.20 -8.01
CA LEU A 295 -21.01 -20.41 -7.35
C LEU A 295 -21.88 -21.19 -8.34
N LYS A 296 -21.82 -22.53 -8.26
CA LYS A 296 -22.79 -23.39 -8.95
C LYS A 296 -24.02 -23.50 -8.06
N ASP A 297 -25.20 -23.54 -8.67
CA ASP A 297 -26.45 -23.77 -7.94
C ASP A 297 -26.35 -25.09 -7.18
N ALA A 298 -26.51 -25.03 -5.86
CA ALA A 298 -26.72 -26.21 -5.05
C ALA A 298 -28.15 -26.70 -5.31
N PRO A 299 -28.40 -28.02 -5.39
CA PRO A 299 -29.77 -28.52 -5.46
C PRO A 299 -30.57 -27.97 -4.28
N GLU A 300 -31.75 -27.40 -4.54
CA GLU A 300 -32.68 -26.91 -3.53
C GLU A 300 -33.10 -28.07 -2.63
N GLN A 301 -32.33 -28.31 -1.58
CA GLN A 301 -32.84 -28.97 -0.39
C GLN A 301 -33.09 -27.90 0.64
N PRO A 302 -34.28 -27.85 1.26
CA PRO A 302 -34.49 -27.03 2.43
C PRO A 302 -33.58 -27.58 3.51
N GLU A 303 -32.40 -26.99 3.68
CA GLU A 303 -31.60 -27.18 4.88
C GLU A 303 -32.40 -26.57 6.02
N GLU A 304 -33.22 -27.41 6.65
CA GLU A 304 -33.65 -27.21 8.02
C GLU A 304 -32.40 -26.76 8.78
N GLN A 305 -32.41 -25.56 9.36
CA GLN A 305 -31.26 -25.01 10.07
C GLN A 305 -31.01 -25.91 11.29
N LYS A 306 -30.25 -26.99 11.09
CA LYS A 306 -30.06 -28.00 12.13
C LYS A 306 -29.17 -27.36 13.18
N ASN A 307 -29.73 -27.19 14.38
CA ASN A 307 -28.99 -26.74 15.54
C ASN A 307 -27.76 -27.65 15.72
N LEU A 308 -26.56 -27.10 15.46
CA LEU A 308 -25.31 -27.84 15.48
C LEU A 308 -25.11 -28.55 16.82
N THR A 309 -25.45 -27.90 17.93
CA THR A 309 -25.35 -28.49 19.26
C THR A 309 -26.29 -29.68 19.42
N ALA A 310 -27.53 -29.57 18.93
CA ALA A 310 -28.48 -30.68 18.96
C ALA A 310 -28.04 -31.84 18.05
N LEU A 311 -27.36 -31.54 16.94
CA LEU A 311 -26.88 -32.54 16.00
C LEU A 311 -25.65 -33.28 16.53
N LEU A 312 -24.72 -32.55 17.15
CA LEU A 312 -23.58 -33.13 17.87
C LEU A 312 -24.05 -33.99 19.05
N GLN A 313 -25.02 -33.51 19.84
CA GLN A 313 -25.56 -34.28 20.97
C GLN A 313 -26.21 -35.58 20.50
N LYS A 314 -27.10 -35.51 19.50
CA LYS A 314 -27.71 -36.72 18.89
C LYS A 314 -26.68 -37.70 18.35
N ARG A 315 -25.51 -37.22 17.90
CA ARG A 315 -24.44 -38.08 17.41
C ARG A 315 -23.69 -38.74 18.56
N LEU A 316 -23.38 -38.01 19.61
CA LEU A 316 -22.73 -38.53 20.83
C LEU A 316 -23.61 -39.59 21.50
N ASP A 317 -24.92 -39.33 21.61
CA ASP A 317 -25.88 -40.27 22.20
C ASP A 317 -25.96 -41.63 21.45
N LYS A 318 -25.54 -41.65 20.18
CA LYS A 318 -25.49 -42.86 19.35
C LYS A 318 -24.16 -43.60 19.42
N GLN A 319 -23.11 -43.07 20.06
CA GLN A 319 -21.80 -43.74 20.13
C GLN A 319 -21.78 -44.93 21.09
N ASP A 320 -22.71 -44.99 22.06
CA ASP A 320 -22.79 -46.07 23.05
C ASP A 320 -23.52 -47.34 22.55
N LEU A 321 -24.03 -47.34 21.32
CA LEU A 321 -24.76 -48.46 20.72
C LEU A 321 -23.78 -49.41 19.99
N GLU A 322 -23.97 -50.73 20.09
CA GLU A 322 -23.08 -51.72 19.44
C GLU A 322 -23.24 -51.81 17.90
N GLU A 323 -24.16 -51.06 17.32
CA GLU A 323 -24.47 -51.01 15.89
C GLU A 323 -23.28 -50.53 15.03
N PRO A 324 -23.05 -51.07 13.82
CA PRO A 324 -21.95 -50.64 12.94
C PRO A 324 -21.98 -49.15 12.59
N LEU A 325 -23.19 -48.57 12.45
CA LEU A 325 -23.42 -47.15 12.20
C LEU A 325 -23.15 -46.26 13.43
N ALA A 326 -23.10 -46.82 14.64
CA ALA A 326 -22.78 -46.11 15.87
C ALA A 326 -21.33 -45.61 15.91
N LYS A 327 -20.44 -46.19 15.09
CA LYS A 327 -18.98 -45.95 15.09
C LYS A 327 -18.48 -44.88 14.10
N GLN A 328 -19.34 -44.15 13.39
CA GLN A 328 -18.90 -43.06 12.51
C GLN A 328 -18.20 -41.92 13.29
N THR A 329 -17.01 -41.51 12.84
CA THR A 329 -16.23 -40.45 13.50
C THR A 329 -16.75 -39.06 13.14
N VAL A 330 -16.95 -38.19 14.13
CA VAL A 330 -17.19 -36.76 13.87
C VAL A 330 -15.88 -36.12 13.43
N VAL A 331 -15.83 -35.65 12.19
CA VAL A 331 -14.69 -34.93 11.64
C VAL A 331 -15.01 -33.44 11.63
N VAL A 332 -14.23 -32.67 12.39
CA VAL A 332 -14.34 -31.20 12.39
C VAL A 332 -13.23 -30.64 11.51
N VAL A 333 -13.61 -30.03 10.39
CA VAL A 333 -12.67 -29.34 9.50
C VAL A 333 -12.57 -27.88 9.94
N CYS A 334 -11.47 -27.54 10.61
CA CYS A 334 -11.15 -26.19 11.01
C CYS A 334 -10.18 -25.57 10.00
N ALA A 335 -10.69 -24.85 8.99
CA ALA A 335 -9.82 -24.05 8.13
C ALA A 335 -9.26 -22.86 8.93
N SER A 336 -7.94 -22.73 8.99
CA SER A 336 -7.31 -21.56 9.61
C SER A 336 -7.44 -20.34 8.69
N GLY A 337 -7.72 -19.17 9.27
CA GLY A 337 -7.83 -17.90 8.56
C GLY A 337 -9.23 -17.30 8.55
N GLY A 338 -9.47 -16.36 7.65
CA GLY A 338 -10.76 -15.68 7.51
C GLY A 338 -10.99 -15.17 6.08
N GLY A 339 -12.25 -14.86 5.76
CA GLY A 339 -12.64 -14.38 4.44
C GLY A 339 -12.78 -15.47 3.39
N ILE A 340 -12.78 -15.06 2.11
CA ILE A 340 -13.17 -15.93 1.00
C ILE A 340 -12.20 -17.09 0.76
N GLN A 341 -10.91 -16.93 1.05
CA GLN A 341 -9.93 -18.01 0.92
C GLN A 341 -10.14 -19.13 1.95
N ALA A 342 -10.49 -18.80 3.20
CA ALA A 342 -10.78 -19.81 4.22
C ALA A 342 -12.07 -20.58 3.88
N ALA A 343 -13.09 -19.88 3.37
CA ALA A 343 -14.30 -20.52 2.86
C ALA A 343 -14.01 -21.43 1.65
N GLY A 344 -13.16 -20.97 0.71
CA GLY A 344 -12.73 -21.76 -0.44
C GLY A 344 -11.96 -23.02 -0.04
N TRP A 345 -11.01 -22.92 0.90
CA TRP A 345 -10.31 -24.08 1.45
C TRP A 345 -11.24 -25.05 2.17
N THR A 346 -12.18 -24.52 2.97
CA THR A 346 -13.18 -25.34 3.65
C THR A 346 -14.02 -26.11 2.63
N ALA A 347 -14.50 -25.43 1.59
CA ALA A 347 -15.24 -26.05 0.51
C ALA A 347 -14.41 -27.13 -0.17
N GLN A 348 -13.17 -26.83 -0.58
CA GLN A 348 -12.29 -27.77 -1.27
C GLN A 348 -11.99 -29.02 -0.43
N VAL A 349 -11.75 -28.87 0.87
CA VAL A 349 -11.50 -30.00 1.77
C VAL A 349 -12.76 -30.84 1.95
N LEU A 350 -13.92 -30.21 2.23
CA LEU A 350 -15.17 -30.94 2.44
C LEU A 350 -15.64 -31.66 1.16
N THR A 351 -15.50 -31.02 -0.01
CA THR A 351 -15.82 -31.67 -1.29
C THR A 351 -14.83 -32.78 -1.62
N GLY A 352 -13.53 -32.59 -1.37
CA GLY A 352 -12.53 -33.63 -1.59
C GLY A 352 -12.75 -34.85 -0.69
N LEU A 353 -13.08 -34.63 0.58
CA LEU A 353 -13.44 -35.72 1.51
C LEU A 353 -14.70 -36.44 1.05
N GLN A 354 -15.71 -35.72 0.54
CA GLN A 354 -16.91 -36.33 -0.03
C GLN A 354 -16.60 -37.16 -1.29
N GLU A 355 -15.69 -36.72 -2.15
CA GLU A 355 -15.28 -37.45 -3.34
C GLU A 355 -14.48 -38.72 -2.99
N GLU A 356 -13.59 -38.65 -2.01
CA GLU A 356 -12.72 -39.76 -1.60
C GLU A 356 -13.45 -40.82 -0.77
N LEU A 357 -14.34 -40.39 0.13
CA LEU A 357 -15.05 -41.27 1.08
C LEU A 357 -16.50 -41.59 0.65
N GLY A 358 -17.00 -40.91 -0.39
CA GLY A 358 -18.34 -41.10 -0.93
C GLY A 358 -19.46 -40.78 0.07
N GLU A 359 -20.63 -41.41 -0.10
CA GLU A 359 -21.80 -41.18 0.75
C GLU A 359 -21.57 -41.46 2.25
N SER A 360 -20.54 -42.24 2.60
CA SER A 360 -20.21 -42.58 3.99
C SER A 360 -19.70 -41.39 4.82
N PHE A 361 -19.29 -40.30 4.16
CA PHE A 361 -18.82 -39.08 4.81
C PHE A 361 -19.95 -38.10 5.14
N THR A 362 -21.04 -38.12 4.38
CA THR A 362 -22.18 -37.18 4.50
C THR A 362 -23.44 -37.79 5.10
N LYS A 363 -23.57 -39.13 5.15
CA LYS A 363 -24.68 -39.85 5.81
C LYS A 363 -24.24 -40.43 7.13
#